data_AF-A0A3S0S354-F1
#
_entry.id   AF-A0A3S0S354-F1
#
_cell.length_a   1.000
_cell.length_b   1.000
_cell.length_c   1.000
_cell.angle_alpha   90.00
_cell.angle_beta   90.00
_cell.angle_gamma   90.00
#
_symmetry.space_group_name_H-M   'P 1'
#
loop_
_entity.id
_entity.type
_entity.pdbx_description
1 polymer ?
#
loop_
_entity_poly.entity_id
_entity_poly.type
_entity_poly.pdbx_seq_one_letter_code
_entity_poly.pdbx_strand_id
1 'polypeptide(L)'
;MAADQRSMDEARKWNAELDAALQSNGVVDRSLYLRLMDAYRYDAASSVGWVDAKMRVLLDRGRQGKELSLFTPTQREQKLVRSELELRSWIDENFPGLSV
;
A
#
# COMPACT_ATOMS: atom_id res chain seq x y z
N MET A 1 -7.81 -30.40 0.48
CA MET A 1 -7.82 -29.64 1.76
C MET A 1 -6.42 -29.15 2.19
N ALA A 2 -5.33 -29.90 2.00
CA ALA A 2 -3.99 -29.43 2.41
C ALA A 2 -3.35 -28.33 1.51
N ALA A 3 -3.66 -28.29 0.21
CA ALA A 3 -3.13 -27.29 -0.72
C ALA A 3 -3.71 -25.88 -0.50
N ASP A 4 -4.99 -25.82 -0.11
CA ASP A 4 -5.72 -24.59 0.16
C ASP A 4 -5.19 -23.88 1.41
N GLN A 5 -4.90 -24.65 2.47
CA GLN A 5 -4.30 -24.16 3.71
C GLN A 5 -2.89 -23.60 3.48
N ARG A 6 -2.04 -24.29 2.70
CA ARG A 6 -0.68 -23.82 2.39
C ARG A 6 -0.70 -22.49 1.64
N SER A 7 -1.60 -22.33 0.67
CA SER A 7 -1.73 -21.08 -0.09
C SER A 7 -2.17 -19.90 0.78
N MET A 8 -3.08 -20.13 1.74
CA MET A 8 -3.48 -19.10 2.70
C MET A 8 -2.34 -18.68 3.65
N ASP A 9 -1.53 -19.63 4.11
CA ASP A 9 -0.40 -19.33 4.99
C ASP A 9 0.72 -18.59 4.26
N GLU A 10 0.96 -18.92 2.99
CA GLU A 10 1.86 -18.17 2.11
C GLU A 10 1.37 -16.74 1.88
N ALA A 11 0.08 -16.56 1.59
CA ALA A 11 -0.51 -15.23 1.41
C ALA A 11 -0.43 -14.37 2.68
N ARG A 12 -0.66 -14.97 3.86
CA ARG A 12 -0.51 -14.30 5.16
C ARG A 12 0.93 -13.88 5.41
N LYS A 13 1.88 -14.79 5.18
CA LYS A 13 3.31 -14.52 5.35
C LYS A 13 3.76 -13.39 4.42
N TRP A 14 3.39 -13.47 3.15
CA TRP A 14 3.71 -12.45 2.16
C TRP A 14 3.13 -11.08 2.55
N ASN A 15 1.89 -11.04 3.04
CA ASN A 15 1.27 -9.80 3.51
C ASN A 15 2.01 -9.18 4.69
N ALA A 16 2.44 -9.99 5.66
CA ALA A 16 3.20 -9.52 6.81
C ALA A 16 4.60 -9.02 6.41
N GLU A 17 5.26 -9.71 5.47
CA GLU A 17 6.55 -9.27 4.92
C GLU A 17 6.42 -7.94 4.18
N LEU A 18 5.36 -7.76 3.41
CA LEU A 18 5.08 -6.50 2.74
C LEU A 18 4.81 -5.36 3.75
N ASP A 19 4.02 -5.61 4.81
CA ASP A 19 3.77 -4.61 5.85
C ASP A 19 5.07 -4.22 6.58
N ALA A 20 5.92 -5.20 6.90
CA ALA A 20 7.23 -4.94 7.49
C ALA A 20 8.14 -4.14 6.55
N ALA A 21 8.11 -4.45 5.24
CA ALA A 21 8.87 -3.71 4.24
C ALA A 21 8.41 -2.26 4.14
N LEU A 22 7.09 -2.03 3.99
CA LEU A 22 6.49 -0.70 3.96
C LEU A 22 6.80 0.10 5.22
N GLN A 23 6.72 -0.54 6.39
CA GLN A 23 7.05 0.10 7.66
C GLN A 23 8.54 0.43 7.79
N SER A 24 9.42 -0.38 7.19
CA SER A 24 10.89 -0.24 7.26
C SER A 24 11.44 0.78 6.27
N ASN A 25 11.02 0.72 5.00
CA ASN A 25 11.57 1.54 3.93
C ASN A 25 10.62 2.64 3.43
N GLY A 26 9.30 2.50 3.64
CA GLY A 26 8.32 3.49 3.20
C GLY A 26 8.21 3.64 1.68
N VAL A 27 8.62 2.63 0.91
CA VAL A 27 8.71 2.72 -0.55
C VAL A 27 7.49 2.07 -1.19
N VAL A 28 6.78 2.84 -2.01
CA VAL A 28 5.83 2.35 -2.99
C VAL A 28 6.43 2.60 -4.37
N ASP A 29 7.12 1.60 -4.92
CA ASP A 29 7.65 1.66 -6.28
C ASP A 29 6.57 1.44 -7.34
N ARG A 30 6.96 1.59 -8.61
CA ARG A 30 6.05 1.39 -9.75
C ARG A 30 5.39 0.01 -9.73
N SER A 31 6.13 -1.03 -9.38
CA SER A 31 5.63 -2.41 -9.40
C SER A 31 4.61 -2.64 -8.28
N LEU A 32 4.91 -2.13 -7.08
CA LEU A 32 3.98 -2.21 -5.95
C LEU A 32 2.74 -1.33 -6.20
N TYR A 33 2.92 -0.12 -6.71
CA TYR A 33 1.82 0.76 -7.10
C TYR A 33 0.86 0.07 -8.07
N LEU A 34 1.38 -0.58 -9.12
CA LEU A 34 0.54 -1.28 -10.10
C LEU A 34 -0.24 -2.43 -9.45
N ARG A 35 0.38 -3.18 -8.53
CA ARG A 35 -0.32 -4.25 -7.78
C ARG A 35 -1.43 -3.70 -6.89
N LEU A 36 -1.20 -2.59 -6.20
CA LEU A 36 -2.21 -1.92 -5.38
C LEU A 36 -3.35 -1.41 -6.27
N MET A 37 -3.03 -0.83 -7.41
CA MET A 37 -4.02 -0.36 -8.38
C MET A 37 -4.85 -1.50 -8.97
N ASP A 38 -4.22 -2.62 -9.34
CA ASP A 38 -4.93 -3.79 -9.86
C ASP A 38 -5.89 -4.36 -8.80
N ALA A 39 -5.45 -4.45 -7.54
CA ALA A 39 -6.29 -4.90 -6.43
C ALA A 39 -7.45 -3.92 -6.14
N TYR A 40 -7.18 -2.62 -6.15
CA TYR A 40 -8.20 -1.60 -5.97
C TYR A 40 -9.24 -1.65 -7.10
N ARG A 41 -8.80 -1.76 -8.36
CA ARG A 41 -9.68 -1.83 -9.55
C ARG A 41 -10.44 -3.13 -9.68
N TYR A 42 -9.99 -4.20 -9.03
CA TYR A 42 -10.74 -5.45 -8.94
C TYR A 42 -12.07 -5.27 -8.18
N ASP A 43 -12.15 -4.26 -7.31
CA ASP A 43 -13.38 -3.81 -6.63
C ASP A 43 -14.08 -4.90 -5.79
N ALA A 44 -13.33 -5.89 -5.33
CA ALA A 44 -13.79 -6.81 -4.29
C ALA A 44 -13.47 -6.23 -2.92
N ALA A 45 -14.39 -6.39 -1.96
CA ALA A 45 -14.21 -5.89 -0.59
C ALA A 45 -12.91 -6.37 0.07
N SER A 46 -12.49 -7.61 -0.20
CA SER A 46 -11.22 -8.15 0.31
C SER A 46 -9.99 -7.49 -0.34
N SER A 47 -10.04 -7.20 -1.63
CA SER A 47 -8.95 -6.55 -2.37
C SER A 47 -8.83 -5.06 -2.02
N VAL A 48 -9.96 -4.34 -1.92
CA VAL A 48 -10.00 -2.96 -1.47
C VAL A 48 -9.56 -2.84 0.00
N GLY A 49 -10.03 -3.75 0.86
CA GLY A 49 -9.60 -3.81 2.26
C GLY A 49 -8.12 -4.13 2.43
N TRP A 50 -7.53 -4.91 1.51
CA TRP A 50 -6.09 -5.12 1.48
C TRP A 50 -5.32 -3.84 1.12
N VAL A 51 -5.78 -3.06 0.14
CA VAL A 51 -5.17 -1.78 -0.21
C VAL A 51 -5.28 -0.78 0.96
N ASP A 52 -6.46 -0.66 1.58
CA ASP A 52 -6.69 0.14 2.80
C ASP A 52 -5.67 -0.22 3.88
N ALA A 53 -5.51 -1.52 4.18
CA ALA A 53 -4.53 -1.98 5.17
C ALA A 53 -3.09 -1.52 4.84
N LYS A 54 -2.67 -1.55 3.57
CA LYS A 54 -1.33 -1.07 3.17
C LYS A 54 -1.18 0.44 3.32
N MET A 55 -2.23 1.20 3.03
CA MET A 55 -2.23 2.64 3.25
C MET A 55 -2.13 2.99 4.73
N ARG A 56 -2.77 2.23 5.63
CA ARG A 56 -2.65 2.42 7.08
C ARG A 56 -1.22 2.21 7.59
N VAL A 57 -0.49 1.24 7.05
CA VAL A 57 0.93 1.04 7.38
C VAL A 57 1.77 2.26 6.99
N LEU A 58 1.54 2.81 5.79
CA LEU A 58 2.24 4.02 5.33
C LEU A 58 1.87 5.24 6.18
N LEU A 59 0.60 5.39 6.58
CA LEU A 59 0.15 6.45 7.47
C LEU A 59 0.80 6.34 8.85
N ASP A 60 0.86 5.14 9.44
CA ASP A 60 1.55 4.91 10.72
C ASP A 60 3.03 5.27 10.63
N ARG A 61 3.71 4.85 9.56
CA ARG A 61 5.10 5.25 9.30
C ARG A 61 5.24 6.77 9.20
N GLY A 62 4.38 7.44 8.44
CA GLY A 62 4.39 8.90 8.29
C GLY A 62 4.15 9.63 9.62
N ARG A 63 3.26 9.12 10.47
CA ARG A 63 2.99 9.65 11.83
C ARG A 63 4.19 9.54 12.76
N GLN A 64 5.08 8.57 12.54
CA GLN A 64 6.36 8.45 13.23
C GLN A 64 7.42 9.44 12.71
N GLY A 65 7.06 10.34 11.79
CA GLY A 65 7.97 11.32 11.19
C GLY A 65 8.96 10.72 10.19
N LYS A 66 8.73 9.47 9.75
CA LYS A 66 9.58 8.80 8.77
C LYS A 66 9.14 9.15 7.36
N GLU A 67 10.10 9.41 6.50
CA GLU A 67 9.84 9.74 5.09
C GLU A 67 9.31 8.53 4.32
N LEU A 68 8.53 8.83 3.28
CA LEU A 68 7.96 7.89 2.32
C LEU A 68 8.41 8.25 0.90
N SER A 69 8.61 7.24 0.06
CA SER A 69 8.91 7.42 -1.36
C SER A 69 7.79 6.76 -2.16
N LEU A 70 6.94 7.58 -2.77
CA LEU A 70 5.73 7.13 -3.44
C LEU A 70 5.83 7.35 -4.95
N PHE A 71 5.55 6.31 -5.72
CA PHE A 71 5.47 6.43 -7.17
C PHE A 71 4.29 7.32 -7.59
N THR A 72 4.54 8.23 -8.52
CA THR A 72 3.53 9.11 -9.10
C THR A 72 3.26 8.68 -10.55
N PRO A 73 2.04 8.21 -10.88
CA PRO A 73 1.75 7.72 -12.23
C PRO A 73 1.79 8.83 -13.29
N THR A 74 1.43 10.06 -12.90
CA THR A 74 1.35 11.23 -13.79
C THR A 74 2.72 11.67 -14.27
N GLN A 75 3.70 11.73 -13.36
CA GLN A 75 5.08 12.13 -13.66
C GLN A 75 6.00 10.93 -13.95
N ARG A 76 5.54 9.71 -13.64
CA ARG A 76 6.29 8.45 -13.74
C ARG A 76 7.58 8.45 -12.92
N GLU A 77 7.57 9.13 -11.78
CA GLU A 77 8.74 9.29 -10.90
C GLU A 77 8.42 8.96 -9.44
N GLN A 78 9.46 8.92 -8.61
CA GLN A 78 9.33 8.79 -7.17
C GLN A 78 9.20 10.17 -6.53
N LYS A 79 8.16 10.37 -5.73
CA LYS A 79 7.96 11.57 -4.93
C LYS A 79 8.28 11.28 -3.47
N LEU A 80 9.12 12.10 -2.86
CA LEU A 80 9.35 12.07 -1.42
C LEU A 80 8.16 12.74 -0.72
N VAL A 81 7.58 12.05 0.25
CA VAL A 81 6.45 12.50 1.06
C VAL A 81 6.90 12.55 2.52
N ARG A 82 6.66 13.69 3.17
CA ARG A 82 7.19 13.98 4.52
C ARG A 82 6.11 14.28 5.54
N SER A 83 4.85 14.35 5.11
CA SER A 83 3.71 14.65 5.98
C SER A 83 2.55 13.69 5.74
N GLU A 84 1.75 13.48 6.79
CA GLU A 84 0.49 12.74 6.67
C GLU A 84 -0.45 13.39 5.64
N LEU A 85 -0.48 14.72 5.55
CA LEU A 85 -1.32 15.44 4.59
C LEU A 85 -0.92 15.11 3.14
N GLU A 86 0.36 15.17 2.81
CA GLU A 86 0.84 14.82 1.46
C GLU A 86 0.57 13.35 1.11
N LEU A 87 0.69 12.44 2.09
CA LEU A 87 0.32 11.04 1.89
C LEU A 87 -1.18 10.90 1.63
N ARG A 88 -2.03 11.57 2.42
CA ARG A 88 -3.49 11.56 2.22
C ARG A 88 -3.88 12.09 0.84
N SER A 89 -3.29 13.20 0.41
CA SER A 89 -3.51 13.72 -0.94
C SER A 89 -3.11 12.71 -2.02
N TRP A 90 -1.97 12.02 -1.85
CA TRP A 90 -1.57 10.97 -2.79
C TRP A 90 -2.56 9.79 -2.77
N ILE A 91 -3.07 9.39 -1.61
CA ILE A 91 -4.08 8.33 -1.51
C ILE A 91 -5.37 8.75 -2.22
N ASP A 92 -5.88 9.95 -1.95
CA ASP A 92 -7.12 10.46 -2.55
C ASP A 92 -7.02 10.57 -4.08
N GLU A 93 -5.85 10.98 -4.59
CA GLU A 93 -5.58 11.07 -6.03
C GLU A 93 -5.54 9.70 -6.73
N ASN A 94 -5.01 8.67 -6.07
CA ASN A 94 -4.74 7.37 -6.70
C ASN A 94 -5.78 6.29 -6.36
N PHE A 95 -6.44 6.39 -5.21
CA PHE A 95 -7.38 5.41 -4.67
C PHE A 95 -8.61 6.10 -4.06
N PRO A 96 -9.41 6.81 -4.88
CA PRO A 96 -10.51 7.62 -4.38
C PRO A 96 -11.54 6.79 -3.59
N GLY A 97 -12.02 7.31 -2.46
CA GLY A 97 -13.03 6.63 -1.64
C GLY A 97 -12.48 5.55 -0.69
N LEU A 98 -11.16 5.34 -0.61
CA LEU A 98 -10.58 4.59 0.51
C LEU A 98 -10.83 5.32 1.83
N SER A 99 -11.22 4.57 2.86
CA SER A 99 -11.58 5.09 4.19
C SER A 99 -10.40 5.07 5.19
N VAL A 100 -9.21 5.48 4.75
CA VAL A 100 -7.93 5.40 5.47
C VAL A 100 -7.63 6.61 6.37
#